data_AF-G4T5D4-F1
#
_entry.id   AF-G4T5D4-F1
#
_cell.length_a   1.000
_cell.length_b   1.000
_cell.length_c   1.000
_cell.angle_alpha   90.00
_cell.angle_beta   90.00
_cell.angle_gamma   90.00
#
_symmetry.space_group_name_H-M   'P 1'
#
loop_
_entity.id
_entity.type
_entity.pdbx_description
1 polymer ?
#
loop_
_entity_poly.entity_id
_entity_poly.type
_entity_poly.pdbx_seq_one_letter_code
_entity_poly.pdbx_strand_id
1 'polypeptide(L)'
;MNSRSTSLARSLGDLALLASFPLLVLRIRKQGTSGISAATQWLHMIVFSLRYADVGSNISEAPVDYEMASSLLCQSFMQVALVLSTLTILVILSQAQKANVSQCGCRKNFIAIVKECCKYLIPAFLVAYRFNHTSFSWVTIGQQSTQTDNAAATTFGWLSTLIDYFSLQDIVSISAQDACKLASAVSLWLACIADIPQYMTYYREARTKLDWWLIAATGSLACSPLLYIIDGILSYISDRKLDVIVFIAYIIQIFGFWMFFVLVVGKVNDSLIESDVDLEAQILLFDSRWGEPLEHEVFTLDTEDK
;
A
#
# COMPACT_ATOMS: atom_id res chain seq x y z
N MET A 1 27.62 19.54 5.01
CA MET A 1 26.50 18.61 5.25
C MET A 1 26.86 17.78 6.46
N ASN A 2 26.23 17.99 7.61
CA ASN A 2 26.43 17.10 8.77
C ASN A 2 25.90 15.72 8.34
N SER A 3 26.74 14.69 8.44
CA SER A 3 26.32 13.31 8.19
C SER A 3 25.17 12.99 9.14
N ARG A 4 23.96 12.84 8.60
CA ARG A 4 22.83 12.32 9.37
C ARG A 4 23.22 10.89 9.74
N SER A 5 23.63 10.65 10.98
CA SER A 5 23.61 9.29 11.52
C SER A 5 22.19 8.76 11.29
N THR A 6 22.04 7.67 10.56
CA THR A 6 20.72 7.06 10.35
C THR A 6 20.13 6.80 11.72
N SER A 7 18.98 7.41 12.02
CA SER A 7 18.37 7.19 13.32
C SER A 7 18.00 5.71 13.43
N LEU A 8 18.10 5.18 14.65
CA LEU A 8 17.66 3.82 14.95
C LEU A 8 16.23 3.58 14.46
N ALA A 9 15.35 4.58 14.62
CA ALA A 9 13.96 4.51 14.19
C ALA A 9 13.83 4.26 12.68
N ARG A 10 14.60 4.99 11.86
CA ARG A 10 14.60 4.79 10.41
C ARG A 10 15.08 3.40 10.01
N SER A 11 16.18 2.92 10.60
CA SER A 11 16.70 1.58 10.33
C SER A 11 15.71 0.48 10.74
N LEU A 12 15.02 0.65 11.88
CA LEU A 12 13.95 -0.27 12.28
C LEU A 12 12.76 -0.21 11.32
N GLY A 13 12.43 0.97 10.79
CA GLY A 13 11.39 1.15 9.78
C GLY A 13 11.71 0.40 8.49
N ASP A 14 12.96 0.46 8.03
CA ASP A 14 13.45 -0.29 6.86
C ASP A 14 13.43 -1.80 7.12
N LEU A 15 13.80 -2.25 8.31
CA LEU A 15 13.78 -3.66 8.69
C LEU A 15 12.35 -4.21 8.81
N ALA A 16 11.41 -3.45 9.38
CA ALA A 16 10.00 -3.81 9.45
C ALA A 16 9.40 -3.93 8.05
N LEU A 17 9.76 -3.02 7.15
CA LEU A 17 9.39 -3.09 5.75
C LEU A 17 9.96 -4.34 5.08
N LEU A 18 11.26 -4.62 5.25
CA LEU A 18 11.92 -5.80 4.68
C LEU A 18 11.35 -7.12 5.24
N ALA A 19 10.93 -7.14 6.50
CA ALA A 19 10.32 -8.32 7.13
C ALA A 19 8.93 -8.66 6.59
N SER A 20 8.22 -7.70 5.99
CA SER A 20 6.91 -7.96 5.37
C SER A 20 6.97 -8.94 4.19
N PHE A 21 8.09 -8.93 3.44
CA PHE A 21 8.31 -9.77 2.27
C PHE A 21 8.40 -11.27 2.59
N PRO A 22 9.28 -11.75 3.48
CA PRO A 22 9.34 -13.16 3.85
C PRO A 22 8.03 -13.63 4.49
N LEU A 23 7.34 -12.80 5.27
CA LEU A 23 6.02 -13.13 5.81
C LEU A 23 5.00 -13.39 4.70
N LEU A 24 4.96 -12.54 3.68
CA LEU A 24 4.05 -12.73 2.54
C LEU A 24 4.44 -13.95 1.69
N VAL A 25 5.74 -14.21 1.48
CA VAL A 25 6.21 -15.42 0.79
C VAL A 25 5.81 -16.69 1.57
N LEU A 26 6.01 -16.70 2.89
CA LEU A 26 5.59 -17.82 3.75
C LEU A 26 4.08 -18.04 3.68
N ARG A 27 3.29 -16.96 3.68
CA ARG A 27 1.84 -17.01 3.48
C ARG A 27 1.49 -17.65 2.14
N ILE A 28 2.07 -17.18 1.04
CA ILE A 28 1.80 -17.72 -0.31
C ILE A 28 2.12 -19.21 -0.38
N ARG A 29 3.24 -19.64 0.22
CA ARG A 29 3.65 -21.05 0.20
C ARG A 29 2.73 -21.94 1.03
N LYS A 30 2.22 -21.45 2.17
CA LYS A 30 1.38 -22.23 3.09
C LYS A 30 -0.10 -22.25 2.70
N GLN A 31 -0.63 -21.15 2.20
CA GLN A 31 -2.08 -20.94 2.00
C GLN A 31 -2.46 -20.61 0.56
N GLY A 32 -1.49 -20.57 -0.36
CA GLY A 32 -1.71 -20.20 -1.74
C GLY A 32 -1.89 -18.69 -1.94
N THR A 33 -2.45 -18.31 -3.09
CA THR A 33 -2.59 -16.90 -3.51
C THR A 33 -3.96 -16.30 -3.23
N SER A 34 -4.88 -17.06 -2.63
CA SER A 34 -6.21 -16.54 -2.27
C SER A 34 -6.07 -15.34 -1.35
N GLY A 35 -6.86 -14.30 -1.58
CA GLY A 35 -6.84 -13.10 -0.76
C GLY A 35 -5.59 -12.22 -0.95
N ILE A 36 -4.75 -12.45 -1.97
CA ILE A 36 -3.62 -11.56 -2.31
C ILE A 36 -3.95 -10.77 -3.56
N SER A 37 -3.94 -9.45 -3.44
CA SER A 37 -4.11 -8.56 -4.59
C SER A 37 -2.81 -8.44 -5.37
N ALA A 38 -2.79 -9.00 -6.58
CA ALA A 38 -1.68 -8.81 -7.50
C ALA A 38 -1.45 -7.33 -7.85
N ALA A 39 -2.53 -6.52 -7.89
CA ALA A 39 -2.43 -5.08 -8.14
C ALA A 39 -1.61 -4.38 -7.06
N THR A 40 -1.85 -4.66 -5.78
CA THR A 40 -1.04 -4.09 -4.68
C THR A 40 0.43 -4.45 -4.80
N GLN A 41 0.76 -5.69 -5.17
CA GLN A 41 2.16 -6.09 -5.35
C GLN A 41 2.85 -5.37 -6.52
N TRP A 42 2.12 -5.13 -7.62
CA TRP A 42 2.61 -4.30 -8.72
C TRP A 42 2.77 -2.83 -8.32
N LEU A 43 1.83 -2.28 -7.55
CA LEU A 43 1.92 -0.92 -7.04
C LEU A 43 3.14 -0.75 -6.13
N HIS A 44 3.40 -1.68 -5.21
CA HIS A 44 4.61 -1.65 -4.38
C HIS A 44 5.90 -1.78 -5.19
N MET A 45 5.92 -2.62 -6.22
CA MET A 45 7.07 -2.69 -7.14
C MET A 45 7.33 -1.35 -7.82
N ILE A 46 6.27 -0.66 -8.28
CA ILE A 46 6.37 0.68 -8.87
C ILE A 46 6.84 1.69 -7.82
N VAL A 47 6.28 1.66 -6.60
CA VAL A 47 6.67 2.53 -5.48
C VAL A 47 8.18 2.43 -5.23
N PHE A 48 8.71 1.23 -5.00
CA PHE A 48 10.14 1.06 -4.72
C PHE A 48 11.03 1.40 -5.91
N SER A 49 10.61 1.05 -7.13
CA SER A 49 11.37 1.38 -8.33
C SER A 49 11.49 2.90 -8.54
N LEU A 50 10.40 3.64 -8.32
CA LEU A 50 10.39 5.11 -8.43
C LEU A 50 11.10 5.78 -7.25
N ARG A 51 10.93 5.26 -6.04
CA ARG A 51 11.57 5.77 -4.81
C ARG A 51 13.09 5.70 -4.88
N TYR A 52 13.61 4.63 -5.48
CA TYR A 52 15.04 4.29 -5.50
C TYR A 52 15.66 4.38 -6.90
N ALA A 53 15.04 5.15 -7.79
CA ALA A 53 15.56 5.41 -9.13
C ALA A 53 16.94 6.11 -9.12
N ASP A 54 17.28 6.77 -8.02
CA ASP A 54 18.52 7.50 -7.77
C ASP A 54 19.63 6.65 -7.11
N VAL A 55 19.39 5.36 -6.83
CA VAL A 55 20.41 4.48 -6.21
C VAL A 55 21.73 4.49 -6.98
N GLY A 56 21.67 4.44 -8.31
CA GLY A 56 22.86 4.43 -9.16
C GLY A 56 23.68 5.71 -9.06
N SER A 57 23.03 6.88 -9.04
CA SER A 57 23.70 8.16 -8.88
C SER A 57 24.33 8.30 -7.50
N ASN A 58 23.64 7.84 -6.45
CA ASN A 58 24.14 7.92 -5.07
C ASN A 58 25.43 7.11 -4.88
N ILE A 59 25.54 5.91 -5.48
CA ILE A 59 26.75 5.07 -5.39
C ILE A 59 27.95 5.73 -6.10
N SER A 60 27.71 6.41 -7.23
CA SER A 60 28.78 7.03 -8.01
C SER A 60 29.42 8.23 -7.30
N GLU A 61 28.69 8.87 -6.38
CA GLU A 61 29.15 10.04 -5.62
C GLU A 61 29.70 9.67 -4.22
N ALA A 62 30.05 8.39 -4.02
CA ALA A 62 30.52 7.91 -2.72
C ALA A 62 31.76 8.70 -2.24
N PRO A 63 31.73 9.19 -0.99
CA PRO A 63 32.85 9.94 -0.40
C PRO A 63 34.07 9.04 -0.19
N VAL A 64 35.25 9.67 -0.10
CA VAL A 64 36.52 8.97 0.17
C VAL A 64 36.58 8.43 1.61
N ASP A 65 35.82 9.02 2.53
CA ASP A 65 35.79 8.61 3.94
C ASP A 65 35.10 7.24 4.12
N TYR A 66 35.84 6.27 4.68
CA TYR A 66 35.42 4.88 4.82
C TYR A 66 34.10 4.70 5.58
N GLU A 67 33.91 5.41 6.71
CA GLU A 67 32.70 5.29 7.52
C GLU A 67 31.46 5.76 6.74
N MET A 68 31.57 6.90 6.05
CA MET A 68 30.48 7.46 5.26
C MET A 68 30.18 6.59 4.03
N ALA A 69 31.21 6.02 3.40
CA ALA A 69 31.04 5.05 2.33
C ALA A 69 30.31 3.77 2.78
N SER A 70 30.64 3.24 3.97
CA SER A 70 29.99 2.03 4.50
C SER A 70 28.49 2.22 4.76
N SER A 71 28.11 3.37 5.33
CA SER A 71 26.71 3.72 5.58
C SER A 71 25.94 3.87 4.27
N LEU A 72 26.53 4.51 3.26
CA LEU A 72 25.94 4.69 1.94
C LEU A 72 25.71 3.34 1.25
N LEU A 73 26.70 2.45 1.28
CA LEU A 73 26.59 1.10 0.71
C LEU A 73 25.50 0.28 1.41
N CYS A 74 25.40 0.34 2.74
CA CYS A 74 24.36 -0.34 3.49
C CYS A 74 22.95 0.15 3.08
N GLN A 75 22.79 1.48 2.96
CA GLN A 75 21.53 2.07 2.49
C GLN A 75 21.20 1.64 1.05
N SER A 76 22.16 1.74 0.12
CA SER A 76 21.95 1.31 -1.27
C SER A 76 21.61 -0.18 -1.37
N PHE A 77 22.28 -1.02 -0.58
CA PHE A 77 21.97 -2.45 -0.51
C PHE A 77 20.53 -2.70 -0.05
N MET A 78 20.09 -2.01 1.02
CA MET A 78 18.71 -2.12 1.51
C MET A 78 17.69 -1.69 0.45
N GLN A 79 17.96 -0.59 -0.26
CA GLN A 79 17.10 -0.09 -1.33
C GLN A 79 16.96 -1.10 -2.48
N VAL A 80 18.09 -1.68 -2.93
CA VAL A 80 18.09 -2.75 -3.95
C VAL A 80 17.36 -4.00 -3.44
N ALA A 81 17.58 -4.38 -2.17
CA ALA A 81 16.94 -5.54 -1.57
C ALA A 81 15.40 -5.40 -1.55
N LEU A 82 14.87 -4.21 -1.27
CA LEU A 82 13.43 -3.94 -1.29
C LEU A 82 12.84 -4.11 -2.70
N VAL A 83 13.49 -3.54 -3.72
CA VAL A 83 13.05 -3.69 -5.13
C VAL A 83 13.08 -5.16 -5.56
N LEU A 84 14.16 -5.88 -5.26
CA LEU A 84 14.28 -7.30 -5.58
C LEU A 84 13.27 -8.16 -4.82
N SER A 85 12.93 -7.79 -3.59
CA SER A 85 11.93 -8.51 -2.80
C SER A 85 10.52 -8.36 -3.38
N THR A 86 10.13 -7.15 -3.83
CA THR A 86 8.86 -6.96 -4.57
C THR A 86 8.83 -7.74 -5.88
N LEU A 87 9.93 -7.73 -6.63
CA LEU A 87 10.04 -8.50 -7.88
C LEU A 87 9.90 -10.01 -7.62
N THR A 88 10.51 -10.49 -6.54
CA THR A 88 10.45 -11.90 -6.13
C THR A 88 9.02 -12.31 -5.79
N ILE A 89 8.26 -11.48 -5.04
CA ILE A 89 6.84 -11.75 -4.77
C ILE A 89 6.05 -11.82 -6.09
N LEU A 90 6.26 -10.88 -7.01
CA LEU A 90 5.56 -10.87 -8.29
C LEU A 90 5.85 -12.13 -9.12
N VAL A 91 7.09 -12.60 -9.13
CA VAL A 91 7.48 -13.86 -9.79
C VAL A 91 6.77 -15.05 -9.13
N ILE A 92 6.81 -15.15 -7.79
CA ILE A 92 6.16 -16.24 -7.04
C ILE A 92 4.65 -16.23 -7.30
N LEU A 93 4.00 -15.07 -7.25
CA LEU A 93 2.56 -14.93 -7.53
C LEU A 93 2.24 -15.33 -8.97
N SER A 94 3.05 -14.90 -9.94
CA SER A 94 2.86 -15.24 -11.35
C SER A 94 3.00 -16.74 -11.57
N GLN A 95 3.96 -17.39 -10.92
CA GLN A 95 4.15 -18.85 -10.99
C GLN A 95 2.97 -19.59 -10.36
N ALA A 96 2.53 -19.17 -9.17
CA ALA A 96 1.39 -19.78 -8.48
C ALA A 96 0.08 -19.59 -9.26
N GLN A 97 -0.12 -18.45 -9.93
CA GLN A 97 -1.28 -18.22 -10.80
C GLN A 97 -1.24 -19.06 -12.07
N LYS A 98 -0.06 -19.21 -12.71
CA LYS A 98 0.09 -20.07 -13.89
C LYS A 98 -0.22 -21.53 -13.60
N ALA A 99 0.09 -22.02 -12.41
CA ALA A 99 -0.25 -23.38 -12.00
C ALA A 99 -1.77 -23.62 -11.93
N ASN A 100 -2.57 -22.56 -11.69
CA ASN A 100 -4.00 -22.65 -11.45
C ASN A 100 -4.88 -22.19 -12.62
N VAL A 101 -4.33 -21.55 -13.66
CA VAL A 101 -5.11 -20.89 -14.71
C VAL A 101 -4.64 -21.32 -16.11
N SER A 102 -5.59 -21.60 -17.02
CA SER A 102 -5.30 -21.89 -18.43
C SER A 102 -4.62 -20.70 -19.12
N GLN A 103 -3.75 -20.96 -20.11
CA GLN A 103 -2.87 -19.97 -20.74
C GLN A 103 -3.62 -18.75 -21.33
N CYS A 104 -4.87 -18.91 -21.78
CA CYS A 104 -5.72 -17.83 -22.30
C CYS A 104 -6.20 -16.85 -21.21
N GLY A 105 -6.35 -17.30 -19.96
CA GLY A 105 -6.75 -16.45 -18.82
C GLY A 105 -5.65 -15.46 -18.40
N CYS A 106 -4.38 -15.81 -18.59
CA CYS A 106 -3.23 -15.01 -18.14
C CYS A 106 -3.20 -13.60 -18.76
N ARG A 107 -3.49 -13.46 -20.06
CA ARG A 107 -3.46 -12.15 -20.74
C ARG A 107 -4.58 -11.22 -20.28
N LYS A 108 -5.80 -11.76 -20.10
CA LYS A 108 -6.94 -11.00 -19.60
C LYS A 108 -6.68 -10.51 -18.17
N ASN A 109 -6.08 -11.36 -17.33
CA ASN A 109 -5.71 -11.01 -15.97
C ASN A 109 -4.66 -9.89 -15.92
N PHE A 110 -3.63 -9.94 -16.79
CA PHE A 110 -2.63 -8.88 -16.86
C PHE A 110 -3.23 -7.51 -17.20
N ILE A 111 -4.07 -7.43 -18.23
CA ILE A 111 -4.73 -6.15 -18.60
C ILE A 111 -5.61 -5.64 -17.46
N ALA A 112 -6.33 -6.53 -16.77
CA ALA A 112 -7.12 -6.16 -15.61
C ALA A 112 -6.25 -5.59 -14.47
N ILE A 113 -5.10 -6.21 -14.20
CA ILE A 113 -4.14 -5.72 -13.20
C ILE A 113 -3.61 -4.34 -13.59
N VAL A 114 -3.19 -4.14 -14.84
CA VAL A 114 -2.70 -2.84 -15.32
C VAL A 114 -3.78 -1.77 -15.18
N LYS A 115 -5.01 -2.06 -15.61
CA LYS A 115 -6.14 -1.15 -15.47
C LYS A 115 -6.41 -0.80 -14.00
N GLU A 116 -6.30 -1.76 -13.10
CA GLU A 116 -6.45 -1.53 -11.66
C GLU A 116 -5.32 -0.64 -11.13
N CYS A 117 -4.06 -0.91 -11.48
CA CYS A 117 -2.92 -0.08 -11.07
C CYS A 117 -3.07 1.37 -11.55
N CYS A 118 -3.53 1.60 -12.78
CA CYS A 118 -3.74 2.95 -13.34
C CYS A 118 -4.70 3.80 -12.49
N LYS A 119 -5.70 3.18 -11.84
CA LYS A 119 -6.66 3.91 -10.98
C LYS A 119 -5.99 4.61 -9.79
N TYR A 120 -4.88 4.06 -9.31
CA TYR A 120 -4.13 4.59 -8.16
C TYR A 120 -2.90 5.39 -8.63
N LEU A 121 -2.23 4.92 -9.68
CA LEU A 121 -1.03 5.58 -10.22
C LEU A 121 -1.34 6.99 -10.76
N ILE A 122 -2.45 7.17 -11.49
CA ILE A 122 -2.77 8.47 -12.11
C ILE A 122 -3.04 9.54 -11.04
N PRO A 123 -3.93 9.35 -10.04
CA PRO A 123 -4.12 10.34 -8.98
C PRO A 123 -2.85 10.62 -8.18
N ALA A 124 -2.08 9.58 -7.83
CA ALA A 124 -0.80 9.76 -7.11
C ALA A 124 0.19 10.60 -7.93
N PHE A 125 0.26 10.36 -9.24
CA PHE A 125 1.12 11.12 -10.15
C PHE A 125 0.70 12.59 -10.23
N LEU A 126 -0.59 12.87 -10.38
CA LEU A 126 -1.11 14.23 -10.45
C LEU A 126 -0.89 15.01 -9.14
N VAL A 127 -1.13 14.36 -7.99
CA VAL A 127 -0.85 14.94 -6.67
C VAL A 127 0.66 15.19 -6.51
N ALA A 128 1.51 14.23 -6.86
CA ALA A 128 2.95 14.39 -6.79
C ALA A 128 3.46 15.53 -7.68
N TYR A 129 3.03 15.57 -8.94
CA TYR A 129 3.36 16.64 -9.88
C TYR A 129 3.00 18.01 -9.32
N ARG A 130 1.84 18.10 -8.64
CA ARG A 130 1.37 19.36 -8.05
C ARG A 130 2.12 19.78 -6.78
N PHE A 131 2.42 18.83 -5.89
CA PHE A 131 2.98 19.12 -4.57
C PHE A 131 4.50 18.91 -4.47
N ASN A 132 5.20 18.60 -5.58
CA ASN A 132 6.64 18.41 -5.54
C ASN A 132 7.39 19.71 -5.18
N HIS A 133 8.42 19.59 -4.34
CA HIS A 133 9.21 20.69 -3.77
C HIS A 133 10.02 21.50 -4.78
N THR A 134 10.14 21.02 -6.01
CA THR A 134 10.88 21.68 -7.09
C THR A 134 9.93 22.28 -8.12
N SER A 135 9.44 23.47 -7.81
CA SER A 135 9.33 24.54 -8.80
C SER A 135 8.58 24.23 -10.11
N PHE A 136 7.30 23.87 -10.05
CA PHE A 136 6.36 24.41 -11.03
C PHE A 136 5.80 25.67 -10.41
N SER A 137 6.16 26.85 -10.94
CA SER A 137 5.88 28.12 -10.30
C SER A 137 4.39 28.26 -10.01
N TRP A 138 4.02 28.33 -8.73
CA TRP A 138 2.67 28.61 -8.26
C TRP A 138 2.15 30.01 -8.67
N VAL A 139 2.95 30.77 -9.40
CA VAL A 139 2.85 32.22 -9.59
C VAL A 139 1.68 32.64 -10.49
N THR A 140 1.06 31.75 -11.25
CA THR A 140 -0.03 32.14 -12.18
C THR A 140 -1.45 31.86 -11.68
N ILE A 141 -1.64 31.38 -10.44
CA ILE A 141 -2.97 30.99 -9.94
C ILE A 141 -3.63 32.10 -9.11
N GLY A 142 -2.82 33.01 -8.54
CA GLY A 142 -3.32 34.17 -7.81
C GLY A 142 -3.91 35.29 -8.68
N GLN A 143 -3.78 35.23 -10.01
CA GLN A 143 -4.21 36.32 -10.91
C GLN A 143 -5.43 36.01 -11.80
N GLN A 144 -6.01 34.81 -11.75
CA GLN A 144 -7.16 34.46 -12.61
C GLN A 144 -8.48 34.13 -11.89
N SER A 145 -8.54 34.11 -10.55
CA SER A 145 -9.78 33.80 -9.83
C SER A 145 -10.55 35.05 -9.37
N THR A 146 -10.90 35.92 -10.31
CA THR A 146 -12.01 36.89 -10.16
C THR A 146 -13.17 36.59 -11.12
N GLN A 147 -13.34 35.33 -11.51
CA GLN A 147 -14.53 34.88 -12.24
C GLN A 147 -15.11 33.62 -11.58
N THR A 148 -15.91 33.88 -10.54
CA THR A 148 -17.04 33.03 -10.17
C THR A 148 -18.00 32.99 -11.35
N ASP A 149 -18.43 31.80 -11.76
CA ASP A 149 -19.86 31.46 -11.78
C ASP A 149 -20.07 29.96 -12.03
N ASN A 150 -21.01 29.41 -11.25
CA ASN A 150 -21.58 28.06 -11.31
C ASN A 150 -20.77 26.93 -10.67
N ALA A 151 -20.53 27.09 -9.36
CA ALA A 151 -20.26 26.00 -8.43
C ALA A 151 -21.51 25.12 -8.24
N ALA A 152 -21.80 24.26 -9.21
CA ALA A 152 -22.76 23.18 -9.05
C ALA A 152 -22.12 21.85 -9.49
N ALA A 153 -21.90 20.99 -8.48
CA ALA A 153 -21.78 19.55 -8.56
C ALA A 153 -20.64 18.96 -9.40
N THR A 154 -19.55 18.55 -8.73
CA THR A 154 -19.09 17.15 -8.76
C THR A 154 -18.04 16.92 -7.69
N THR A 155 -18.14 15.79 -6.99
CA THR A 155 -17.19 15.25 -5.98
C THR A 155 -15.75 15.06 -6.49
N PHE A 156 -15.50 15.38 -7.77
CA PHE A 156 -14.23 15.28 -8.48
C PHE A 156 -13.64 16.63 -8.92
N GLY A 157 -14.19 17.78 -8.50
CA GLY A 157 -13.69 19.10 -8.92
C GLY A 157 -12.21 19.36 -8.57
N TRP A 158 -11.66 18.69 -7.55
CA TRP A 158 -10.23 18.76 -7.25
C TRP A 158 -9.38 18.00 -8.27
N LEU A 159 -9.88 16.89 -8.83
CA LEU A 159 -9.17 16.10 -9.84
C LEU A 159 -9.17 16.83 -11.19
N SER A 160 -10.29 17.45 -11.58
CA SER A 160 -10.31 18.30 -12.77
C SER A 160 -9.31 19.44 -12.63
N THR A 161 -9.30 20.10 -11.46
CA THR A 161 -8.30 21.13 -11.15
C THR A 161 -6.86 20.60 -11.32
N LEU A 162 -6.55 19.39 -10.84
CA LEU A 162 -5.21 18.80 -11.03
C LEU A 162 -4.86 18.54 -12.50
N ILE A 163 -5.84 18.13 -13.31
CA ILE A 163 -5.68 17.89 -14.74
C ILE A 163 -5.48 19.21 -15.49
N ASP A 164 -6.21 20.26 -15.13
CA ASP A 164 -6.15 21.57 -15.78
C ASP A 164 -4.76 22.22 -15.62
N TYR A 165 -4.06 21.90 -14.54
CA TYR A 165 -2.68 22.35 -14.30
C TYR A 165 -1.60 21.39 -14.82
N PHE A 166 -1.99 20.27 -15.42
CA PHE A 166 -1.05 19.30 -15.96
C PHE A 166 -0.65 19.67 -17.40
N SER A 167 0.62 20.00 -17.60
CA SER A 167 1.19 20.28 -18.91
C SER A 167 2.07 19.12 -19.38
N LEU A 168 1.76 18.55 -20.55
CA LEU A 168 2.61 17.52 -21.15
C LEU A 168 4.00 18.07 -21.53
N GLN A 169 4.09 19.36 -21.87
CA GLN A 169 5.36 20.01 -22.23
C GLN A 169 6.34 20.02 -21.06
N ASP A 170 5.83 20.11 -19.83
CA ASP A 170 6.62 20.10 -18.60
C ASP A 170 7.27 18.73 -18.37
N ILE A 171 6.58 17.63 -18.73
CA ILE A 171 7.17 16.29 -18.68
C ILE A 171 8.26 16.14 -19.74
N VAL A 172 8.03 16.61 -20.96
CA VAL A 172 8.97 16.41 -22.07
C VAL A 172 10.26 17.20 -21.85
N SER A 173 10.19 18.33 -21.16
CA SER A 173 11.32 19.21 -20.89
C SER A 173 11.99 19.00 -19.52
N ILE A 174 11.52 18.02 -18.73
CA ILE A 174 12.04 17.79 -17.39
C ILE A 174 13.50 17.32 -17.41
N SER A 175 14.34 17.90 -16.55
CA SER A 175 15.71 17.42 -16.36
C SER A 175 15.72 16.03 -15.74
N ALA A 176 16.78 15.24 -15.94
CA ALA A 176 16.89 13.91 -15.31
C ALA A 176 16.84 13.99 -13.77
N GLN A 177 17.42 15.04 -13.19
CA GLN A 177 17.42 15.27 -11.75
C GLN A 177 16.00 15.58 -11.24
N ASP A 178 15.25 16.43 -11.94
CA ASP A 178 13.88 16.77 -11.55
C ASP A 178 12.91 15.62 -11.83
N ALA A 179 13.18 14.80 -12.84
CA ALA A 179 12.47 13.54 -13.07
C ALA A 179 12.65 12.57 -11.89
N CYS A 180 13.87 12.46 -11.35
CA CYS A 180 14.13 11.63 -10.16
C CYS A 180 13.38 12.16 -8.93
N LYS A 181 13.35 13.48 -8.73
CA LYS A 181 12.58 14.10 -7.62
C LYS A 181 11.08 13.87 -7.79
N LEU A 182 10.55 14.03 -9.01
CA LEU A 182 9.16 13.75 -9.34
C LEU A 182 8.83 12.28 -9.10
N ALA A 183 9.65 11.34 -9.59
CA ALA A 183 9.48 9.91 -9.35
C ALA A 183 9.44 9.59 -7.84
N SER A 184 10.33 10.22 -7.07
CA SER A 184 10.34 10.14 -5.62
C SER A 184 9.02 10.67 -5.03
N ALA A 185 8.53 11.84 -5.44
CA ALA A 185 7.24 12.36 -4.97
C ALA A 185 6.06 11.44 -5.34
N VAL A 186 6.06 10.88 -6.56
CA VAL A 186 5.04 9.93 -7.04
C VAL A 186 5.03 8.68 -6.16
N SER A 187 6.20 8.12 -5.83
CA SER A 187 6.27 6.93 -4.99
C SER A 187 5.77 7.19 -3.58
N LEU A 188 5.99 8.38 -3.01
CA LEU A 188 5.47 8.78 -1.71
C LEU A 188 3.94 8.74 -1.68
N TRP A 189 3.30 9.44 -2.63
CA TRP A 189 1.84 9.52 -2.69
C TRP A 189 1.21 8.19 -3.10
N LEU A 190 1.87 7.43 -3.98
CA LEU A 190 1.41 6.11 -4.39
C LEU A 190 1.47 5.11 -3.23
N ALA A 191 2.52 5.16 -2.39
CA ALA A 191 2.64 4.30 -1.21
C ALA A 191 1.46 4.48 -0.23
N CYS A 192 0.89 5.69 -0.13
CA CYS A 192 -0.26 5.97 0.73
C CYS A 192 -1.52 5.18 0.33
N ILE A 193 -1.64 4.81 -0.96
CA ILE A 193 -2.84 4.19 -1.53
C ILE A 193 -2.58 2.82 -2.16
N ALA A 194 -1.32 2.35 -2.19
CA ALA A 194 -0.91 1.11 -2.83
C ALA A 194 -1.56 -0.14 -2.21
N ASP A 195 -1.93 -0.07 -0.93
CA ASP A 195 -2.55 -1.17 -0.20
C ASP A 195 -4.08 -1.23 -0.32
N ILE A 196 -4.73 -0.20 -0.87
CA ILE A 196 -6.20 -0.17 -1.03
C ILE A 196 -6.73 -1.38 -1.83
N PRO A 197 -6.13 -1.80 -2.96
CA PRO A 197 -6.56 -3.02 -3.66
C PRO A 197 -6.49 -4.27 -2.79
N GLN A 198 -5.45 -4.41 -1.97
CA GLN A 198 -5.30 -5.52 -1.03
C GLN A 198 -6.39 -5.50 0.04
N TYR A 199 -6.73 -4.31 0.55
CA TYR A 199 -7.82 -4.14 1.52
C TYR A 199 -9.16 -4.53 0.91
N MET A 200 -9.43 -4.13 -0.34
CA MET A 200 -10.65 -4.46 -1.06
C MET A 200 -10.75 -5.96 -1.37
N THR A 201 -9.66 -6.58 -1.85
CA THR A 201 -9.60 -8.03 -2.10
C THR A 201 -9.86 -8.79 -0.80
N TYR A 202 -9.15 -8.42 0.28
CA TYR A 202 -9.32 -9.08 1.55
C TYR A 202 -10.70 -8.85 2.15
N TYR A 203 -11.26 -7.63 2.09
CA TYR A 203 -12.62 -7.38 2.55
C TYR A 203 -13.66 -8.23 1.80
N ARG A 204 -13.51 -8.42 0.48
CA ARG A 204 -14.43 -9.26 -0.31
C ARG A 204 -14.28 -10.75 0.00
N GLU A 205 -13.05 -11.21 0.22
CA GLU A 205 -12.72 -12.62 0.42
C GLU A 205 -12.61 -13.05 1.89
N ALA A 206 -12.67 -12.11 2.83
CA ALA A 206 -12.54 -12.35 4.26
C ALA A 206 -13.60 -13.37 4.67
N ARG A 207 -13.12 -14.58 4.96
CA ARG A 207 -13.89 -15.70 5.51
C ARG A 207 -14.15 -15.45 6.99
N THR A 208 -14.85 -16.39 7.63
CA THR A 208 -15.07 -16.47 9.09
C THR A 208 -13.79 -16.49 9.93
N LYS A 209 -12.61 -16.67 9.32
CA LYS A 209 -11.31 -16.73 10.01
C LYS A 209 -10.33 -15.70 9.47
N LEU A 210 -9.69 -15.03 10.42
CA LEU A 210 -8.69 -14.01 10.20
C LEU A 210 -7.36 -14.63 9.70
N ASP A 211 -6.85 -14.15 8.56
CA ASP A 211 -5.55 -14.57 8.02
C ASP A 211 -4.41 -13.85 8.73
N TRP A 212 -3.94 -14.45 9.83
CA TRP A 212 -2.87 -13.90 10.66
C TRP A 212 -1.56 -13.67 9.91
N TRP A 213 -1.23 -14.45 8.88
CA TRP A 213 0.01 -14.27 8.13
C TRP A 213 -0.05 -13.03 7.26
N LEU A 214 -1.19 -12.82 6.58
CA LEU A 214 -1.40 -11.59 5.82
C LEU A 214 -1.43 -10.37 6.73
N ILE A 215 -2.11 -10.46 7.87
CA ILE A 215 -2.18 -9.34 8.82
C ILE A 215 -0.82 -9.03 9.43
N ALA A 216 -0.01 -10.03 9.75
CA ALA A 216 1.37 -9.82 10.19
C ALA A 216 2.21 -9.15 9.10
N ALA A 217 2.09 -9.58 7.83
CA ALA A 217 2.79 -8.96 6.71
C ALA A 217 2.38 -7.49 6.52
N THR A 218 1.08 -7.20 6.49
CA THR A 218 0.55 -5.83 6.36
C THR A 218 0.85 -4.98 7.58
N GLY A 219 0.80 -5.54 8.79
CA GLY A 219 1.19 -4.86 10.02
C GLY A 219 2.67 -4.50 10.02
N SER A 220 3.55 -5.40 9.60
CA SER A 220 4.98 -5.13 9.44
C SER A 220 5.24 -4.01 8.44
N LEU A 221 4.49 -3.99 7.32
CA LEU A 221 4.53 -2.92 6.34
C LEU A 221 4.09 -1.57 6.94
N ALA A 222 3.02 -1.56 7.74
CA ALA A 222 2.47 -0.36 8.38
C ALA A 222 3.30 0.15 9.58
N CYS A 223 4.11 -0.70 10.21
CA CYS A 223 5.07 -0.27 11.22
C CYS A 223 6.15 0.65 10.65
N SER A 224 6.51 0.48 9.37
CA SER A 224 7.53 1.31 8.70
C SER A 224 7.19 2.81 8.71
N PRO A 225 6.04 3.27 8.18
CA PRO A 225 5.67 4.69 8.23
C PRO A 225 5.52 5.24 9.66
N LEU A 226 5.09 4.42 10.63
CA LEU A 226 5.05 4.83 12.04
C LEU A 226 6.46 5.17 12.57
N LEU A 227 7.43 4.31 12.28
CA LEU A 227 8.82 4.52 12.67
C LEU A 227 9.45 5.71 11.93
N TYR A 228 9.08 5.96 10.67
CA TYR A 228 9.51 7.16 9.96
C TYR A 228 8.89 8.45 10.50
N ILE A 229 7.64 8.42 11.00
CA ILE A 229 7.05 9.57 11.72
C ILE A 229 7.86 9.88 12.98
N ILE A 230 8.23 8.85 13.74
CA ILE A 230 9.07 9.00 14.94
C ILE A 230 10.43 9.59 14.55
N ASP A 231 11.08 9.09 13.49
CA ASP A 231 12.33 9.65 12.94
C ASP A 231 12.18 11.14 12.55
N GLY A 232 11.07 11.49 11.90
CA GLY A 232 10.76 12.88 11.53
C GLY A 232 10.60 13.80 12.73
N ILE A 233 9.93 13.34 13.80
CA ILE A 233 9.76 14.09 15.05
C ILE A 233 11.12 14.28 15.75
N LEU A 234 11.92 13.22 15.86
CA LEU A 234 13.25 13.29 16.46
C LEU A 234 14.16 14.25 15.69
N SER A 235 14.14 14.19 14.36
CA SER A 235 14.87 15.10 13.48
C SER A 235 14.40 16.56 13.62
N TYR A 236 13.11 16.78 13.83
CA TYR A 236 12.59 18.13 14.08
C TYR A 236 13.04 18.68 15.43
N ILE A 237 13.09 17.84 16.46
CA ILE A 237 13.55 18.23 17.80
C ILE A 237 15.05 18.55 17.78
N SER A 238 15.88 17.72 17.12
CA SER A 238 17.34 17.90 17.10
C SER A 238 17.78 19.01 16.14
N ASP A 239 17.28 18.99 14.91
CA ASP A 239 17.83 19.77 13.80
C ASP A 239 16.88 20.87 13.28
N ARG A 240 15.66 20.96 13.84
CA ARG A 240 14.58 21.84 13.35
C ARG A 240 14.22 21.62 11.88
N LYS A 241 14.43 20.39 11.39
CA LYS A 241 14.10 19.98 10.01
C LYS A 241 12.95 18.97 10.04
N LEU A 242 11.83 19.35 9.44
CA LEU A 242 10.70 18.47 9.18
C LEU A 242 10.28 18.62 7.72
N ASP A 243 10.28 17.50 6.99
CA ASP A 243 9.64 17.44 5.68
C ASP A 243 8.14 17.21 5.89
N VAL A 244 7.37 18.30 5.83
CA VAL A 244 5.94 18.28 6.12
C VAL A 244 5.17 17.40 5.13
N ILE A 245 5.61 17.32 3.86
CA ILE A 245 4.93 16.53 2.83
C ILE A 245 5.11 15.04 3.13
N VAL A 246 6.36 14.63 3.39
CA VAL A 246 6.68 13.25 3.80
C VAL A 246 5.94 12.86 5.07
N PHE A 247 5.89 13.76 6.06
CA PHE A 247 5.18 13.54 7.31
C PHE A 247 3.67 13.33 7.12
N ILE A 248 3.01 14.18 6.32
CA ILE A 248 1.58 14.06 6.00
C ILE A 248 1.29 12.76 5.25
N ALA A 249 2.14 12.41 4.27
CA ALA A 249 2.00 11.17 3.53
C ALA A 249 2.03 9.93 4.45
N TYR A 250 2.96 9.89 5.42
CA TYR A 250 2.99 8.79 6.39
C TYR A 250 1.75 8.75 7.29
N ILE A 251 1.20 9.90 7.69
CA ILE A 251 -0.07 9.95 8.43
C ILE A 251 -1.21 9.33 7.60
N ILE A 252 -1.32 9.70 6.33
CA ILE A 252 -2.34 9.16 5.42
C ILE A 252 -2.18 7.65 5.27
N GLN A 253 -0.94 7.17 5.12
CA GLN A 253 -0.66 5.74 5.01
C GLN A 253 -1.07 4.97 6.27
N ILE A 254 -0.74 5.48 7.46
CA ILE A 254 -1.14 4.87 8.74
C ILE A 254 -2.67 4.89 8.89
N PHE A 255 -3.31 5.99 8.54
CA PHE A 255 -4.78 6.09 8.59
C PHE A 255 -5.44 5.06 7.66
N GLY A 256 -4.90 4.87 6.45
CA GLY A 256 -5.35 3.83 5.52
C GLY A 256 -5.25 2.42 6.12
N PHE A 257 -4.12 2.11 6.76
CA PHE A 257 -3.94 0.83 7.45
C PHE A 257 -4.88 0.66 8.64
N TRP A 258 -5.07 1.70 9.46
CA TRP A 258 -5.99 1.66 10.59
C TRP A 258 -7.43 1.42 10.14
N MET A 259 -7.89 2.12 9.09
CA MET A 259 -9.20 1.89 8.48
C MET A 259 -9.36 0.45 7.99
N PHE A 260 -8.34 -0.13 7.36
CA PHE A 260 -8.34 -1.54 6.98
C PHE A 260 -8.51 -2.46 8.19
N PHE A 261 -7.74 -2.23 9.25
CA PHE A 261 -7.81 -3.05 10.46
C PHE A 261 -9.20 -3.01 11.09
N VAL A 262 -9.80 -1.82 11.22
CA VAL A 262 -11.17 -1.65 11.75
C VAL A 262 -12.19 -2.40 10.90
N LEU A 263 -12.14 -2.24 9.57
CA LEU A 263 -13.08 -2.90 8.66
C LEU A 263 -12.95 -4.43 8.68
N VAL A 264 -11.72 -4.95 8.77
CA VAL A 264 -11.46 -6.38 8.82
C VAL A 264 -11.90 -6.99 10.14
N VAL A 265 -11.51 -6.38 11.25
CA VAL A 265 -11.88 -6.89 12.59
C VAL A 265 -13.39 -6.82 12.77
N GLY A 266 -14.03 -5.72 12.36
CA GLY A 266 -15.49 -5.59 12.37
C GLY A 266 -16.16 -6.72 11.58
N LYS A 267 -15.76 -6.92 10.32
CA LYS A 267 -16.35 -7.96 9.47
C LYS A 267 -16.17 -9.37 10.00
N VAL A 268 -14.99 -9.71 10.52
CA VAL A 268 -14.75 -11.05 11.10
C VAL A 268 -15.61 -11.25 12.35
N ASN A 269 -15.75 -10.21 13.18
CA ASN A 269 -16.57 -10.27 14.38
C ASN A 269 -18.07 -10.45 14.06
N ASP A 270 -18.59 -9.74 13.05
CA ASP A 270 -20.00 -9.90 12.62
C ASP A 270 -20.29 -11.33 12.15
N SER A 271 -19.34 -11.94 11.41
CA SER A 271 -19.50 -13.33 10.94
C SER A 271 -19.46 -14.39 12.05
N LEU A 272 -18.83 -14.08 13.19
CA LEU A 272 -18.82 -14.94 14.38
C LEU A 272 -20.14 -14.82 15.16
N ILE A 273 -20.77 -13.64 15.12
CA ILE A 273 -22.05 -13.38 15.79
C ILE A 273 -23.20 -14.05 15.00
N GLU A 274 -23.15 -14.00 13.67
CA GLU A 274 -24.13 -14.68 12.82
C GLU A 274 -24.06 -16.23 12.89
N SER A 275 -22.91 -16.83 13.26
CA SER A 275 -22.75 -18.29 13.19
C SER A 275 -23.29 -19.07 14.39
N ASP A 276 -23.25 -18.49 15.60
CA ASP A 276 -23.50 -19.27 16.82
C ASP A 276 -24.85 -18.92 17.48
N VAL A 277 -25.26 -17.64 17.48
CA VAL A 277 -26.51 -17.21 18.14
C VAL A 277 -27.67 -17.09 17.14
N ASP A 278 -27.38 -16.67 15.91
CA ASP A 278 -28.40 -16.49 14.88
C ASP A 278 -28.84 -17.80 14.23
N LEU A 279 -28.01 -18.84 14.19
CA LEU A 279 -28.43 -20.14 13.67
C LEU A 279 -29.40 -20.84 14.65
N GLU A 280 -29.09 -20.86 15.95
CA GLU A 280 -30.01 -21.36 16.99
C GLU A 280 -31.29 -20.51 17.07
N ALA A 281 -31.19 -19.19 17.01
CA ALA A 281 -32.35 -18.31 17.01
C ALA A 281 -33.19 -18.44 15.74
N GLN A 282 -32.58 -18.63 14.57
CA GLN A 282 -33.30 -18.88 13.30
C GLN A 282 -33.95 -20.26 13.27
N ILE A 283 -33.31 -21.30 13.82
CA ILE A 283 -33.92 -22.63 13.98
C ILE A 283 -35.12 -22.55 14.93
N LEU A 284 -34.97 -21.91 16.10
CA LEU A 284 -36.06 -21.71 17.05
C LEU A 284 -37.21 -20.84 16.48
N LEU A 285 -36.89 -19.80 15.71
CA LEU A 285 -37.89 -18.97 15.02
C LEU A 285 -38.60 -19.74 13.89
N PHE A 286 -37.88 -20.61 13.17
CA PHE A 286 -38.47 -21.45 12.14
C PHE A 286 -39.43 -22.47 12.73
N ASP A 287 -39.07 -23.14 13.83
CA ASP A 287 -39.95 -24.08 14.54
C ASP A 287 -41.19 -23.39 15.12
N SER A 288 -41.04 -22.19 15.69
CA SER A 288 -42.18 -21.44 16.25
C SER A 288 -43.20 -20.97 15.21
N ARG A 289 -42.78 -20.80 13.94
CA ARG A 289 -43.66 -20.33 12.85
C ARG A 289 -44.51 -21.42 12.22
N TRP A 290 -44.10 -22.68 12.33
CA TRP A 290 -44.77 -23.80 11.66
C TRP A 290 -45.57 -24.73 12.57
N GLY A 291 -45.69 -24.38 13.86
CA GLY A 291 -46.84 -24.77 14.68
C GLY A 291 -46.86 -26.20 15.22
N GLU A 292 -45.86 -27.03 14.93
CA GLU A 292 -45.62 -28.26 15.69
C GLU A 292 -44.12 -28.41 15.98
N PRO A 293 -43.73 -28.68 17.23
CA PRO A 293 -42.35 -28.99 17.56
C PRO A 293 -41.99 -30.33 16.91
N LEU A 294 -41.22 -30.28 15.83
CA LEU A 294 -40.52 -31.46 15.36
C LEU A 294 -39.47 -31.78 16.42
N GLU A 295 -39.64 -32.91 17.12
CA GLU A 295 -38.57 -33.53 17.90
C GLU A 295 -37.44 -33.93 16.92
N HIS A 296 -36.63 -32.96 16.52
CA HIS A 296 -35.38 -33.23 15.86
C HIS A 296 -34.36 -33.57 16.95
N GLU A 297 -34.20 -34.87 17.21
CA GLU A 297 -32.96 -35.38 17.79
C GLU A 297 -31.82 -34.85 16.90
N VAL A 298 -31.07 -33.88 17.43
CA VAL A 298 -29.83 -33.42 16.81
C VAL A 298 -28.88 -34.61 16.86
N PHE A 299 -28.85 -35.38 15.78
CA PHE A 299 -27.81 -36.39 15.57
C PHE A 299 -26.49 -35.63 15.42
N THR A 300 -25.77 -35.47 16.53
CA THR A 300 -24.33 -35.26 16.50
C THR A 300 -23.74 -36.47 15.81
N LEU A 301 -23.41 -36.31 14.52
CA LEU A 301 -22.55 -37.24 13.81
C LEU A 301 -21.21 -37.22 14.53
N ASP A 302 -21.01 -38.14 15.46
CA ASP A 302 -19.70 -38.52 15.94
C ASP A 302 -18.92 -39.03 14.73
N THR A 303 -18.12 -38.14 14.16
CA THR A 303 -17.06 -38.51 13.22
C THR A 303 -15.93 -39.15 14.03
N GLU A 304 -16.16 -40.36 14.53
CA GLU A 304 -15.08 -41.32 14.75
C GLU A 304 -14.93 -42.19 13.49
N ASP A 305 -13.67 -42.40 13.12
CA ASP A 305 -13.14 -43.30 12.08
C ASP A 305 -13.17 -42.86 10.60
N LYS A 306 -12.11 -42.13 10.20
CA LYS A 306 -10.97 -42.69 9.44
C LYS A 306 -9.83 -41.69 9.24
#